data_AF-A0A839VX79-F1
#
_entry.id   AF-A0A839VX79-F1
#
_cell.length_a   1.000
_cell.length_b   1.000
_cell.length_c   1.000
_cell.angle_alpha   90.00
_cell.angle_beta   90.00
_cell.angle_gamma   90.00
#
_symmetry.space_group_name_H-M   'P 1'
#
loop_
_entity.id
_entity.type
_entity.pdbx_description
1 polymer ?
#
loop_
_entity_poly.entity_id
_entity_poly.type
_entity_poly.pdbx_seq_one_letter_code
_entity_poly.pdbx_strand_id
1 'polypeptide(L)'
;MPSPKNFSTANAAGERYTLDVAKPGNVLVYRFADKAKAIDWWSRRRNAVGGGFAKPGDSALNDWAIKQSSFGSQSENSNDNPFLSVATDYETLYARAEGWVKKILETAPDLGVFSVPYGKLYRPSPTKPLSKEETEWLYYDGDAELVSYLKSWAANPYKK
;
A
#
# COMPACT_ATOMS: atom_id res chain seq x y z
N MET A 1 18.21 1.35 -17.24
CA MET A 1 17.58 1.44 -15.91
C MET A 1 16.40 0.47 -15.90
N PRO A 2 16.22 -0.36 -14.85
CA PRO A 2 15.06 -1.25 -14.78
C PRO A 2 13.78 -0.41 -14.67
N SER A 3 12.76 -0.74 -15.47
CA SER A 3 11.46 -0.07 -15.39
C SER A 3 10.85 -0.31 -14.00
N PRO A 4 10.23 0.71 -13.38
CA PRO A 4 9.58 0.54 -12.10
C PRO A 4 8.43 -0.47 -12.24
N LYS A 5 8.32 -1.39 -11.28
CA LYS A 5 7.23 -2.40 -11.27
C LYS A 5 5.96 -1.78 -10.73
N ASN A 6 5.48 -0.76 -11.44
CA ASN A 6 4.27 -0.07 -11.08
C ASN A 6 3.05 -0.97 -11.28
N PHE A 7 1.93 -0.59 -10.68
CA PHE A 7 0.68 -1.31 -10.92
C PHE A 7 0.31 -1.27 -12.40
N SER A 8 -0.13 -2.42 -12.90
CA SER A 8 -0.84 -2.59 -14.16
C SER A 8 -1.60 -3.91 -14.08
N THR A 9 -2.64 -4.08 -14.90
CA THR A 9 -3.39 -5.35 -14.95
C THR A 9 -2.49 -6.53 -15.33
N ALA A 10 -1.48 -6.30 -16.16
CA ALA A 10 -0.47 -7.30 -16.53
C ALA A 10 0.45 -7.65 -15.36
N ASN A 11 0.89 -6.65 -14.59
CA ASN A 11 1.77 -6.89 -13.43
C ASN A 11 1.01 -7.55 -12.28
N ALA A 12 -0.26 -7.19 -12.07
CA ALA A 12 -1.17 -7.77 -11.07
C ALA A 12 -1.83 -9.09 -11.53
N ALA A 13 -1.27 -9.77 -12.53
CA ALA A 13 -1.86 -11.00 -13.07
C ALA A 13 -1.99 -12.09 -11.99
N GLY A 14 -3.22 -12.57 -11.79
CA GLY A 14 -3.57 -13.57 -10.76
C GLY A 14 -3.80 -12.99 -9.36
N GLU A 15 -3.74 -11.67 -9.19
CA GLU A 15 -4.23 -10.99 -7.99
C GLU A 15 -5.68 -10.53 -8.18
N ARG A 16 -6.39 -10.38 -7.07
CA ARG A 16 -7.71 -9.74 -7.06
C ARG A 16 -7.54 -8.25 -6.87
N TYR A 17 -8.22 -7.48 -7.72
CA TYR A 17 -8.21 -6.02 -7.67
C TYR A 17 -9.51 -5.48 -8.27
N THR A 18 -9.83 -4.23 -7.94
CA THR A 18 -10.97 -3.52 -8.52
C THR A 18 -10.50 -2.23 -9.16
N LEU A 19 -10.85 -1.99 -10.42
CA LEU A 19 -10.54 -0.74 -11.11
C LEU A 19 -11.58 0.33 -10.79
N ASP A 20 -11.16 1.60 -10.72
CA ASP A 20 -12.12 2.69 -10.54
C ASP A 20 -12.74 3.08 -11.89
N VAL A 21 -14.00 2.69 -12.10
CA VAL A 21 -14.75 2.98 -13.33
C VAL A 21 -14.87 4.47 -13.65
N ALA A 22 -14.82 5.32 -12.62
CA ALA A 22 -14.91 6.78 -12.78
C ALA A 22 -13.55 7.43 -13.07
N LYS A 23 -12.44 6.72 -12.85
CA LYS A 23 -11.08 7.24 -13.01
C LYS A 23 -10.20 6.21 -13.74
N PRO A 24 -10.22 6.21 -15.08
CA PRO A 24 -9.36 5.34 -15.87
C PRO A 24 -7.89 5.49 -15.47
N GLY A 25 -7.19 4.36 -15.28
CA GLY A 25 -5.81 4.35 -14.80
C GLY A 25 -5.66 4.40 -13.28
N ASN A 26 -6.77 4.28 -12.54
CA ASN A 26 -6.76 4.10 -11.09
C ASN A 26 -7.27 2.70 -10.69
N VAL A 27 -6.70 2.19 -9.60
CA VAL A 27 -7.13 0.97 -8.92
C VAL A 27 -7.61 1.33 -7.53
N LEU A 28 -8.63 0.63 -7.04
CA LEU A 28 -9.06 0.72 -5.66
C LEU A 28 -8.09 -0.05 -4.77
N VAL A 29 -7.55 0.65 -3.78
CA VAL A 29 -6.69 0.07 -2.76
C VAL A 29 -7.23 0.35 -1.37
N TYR A 30 -6.80 -0.46 -0.42
CA TYR A 30 -7.35 -0.54 0.92
C TYR A 30 -6.24 -0.45 1.95
N ARG A 31 -6.48 0.31 3.02
CA ARG A 31 -5.57 0.36 4.18
C ARG A 31 -6.37 0.40 5.47
N PHE A 32 -5.95 -0.44 6.41
CA PHE A 32 -6.48 -0.52 7.77
C PHE A 32 -5.65 0.40 8.66
N ALA A 33 -6.28 1.38 9.31
CA ALA A 33 -5.62 2.30 10.22
C ALA A 33 -6.64 3.11 11.04
N ASP A 34 -6.17 4.00 11.92
CA ASP A 34 -7.03 4.92 12.67
C ASP A 34 -7.18 6.26 11.94
N LYS A 35 -8.40 6.58 11.48
CA LYS A 35 -8.62 7.82 10.73
C LYS A 35 -8.39 9.08 11.57
N ALA A 36 -8.43 8.97 12.90
CA ALA A 36 -8.13 10.07 13.80
C ALA A 36 -6.62 10.29 13.98
N LYS A 37 -5.77 9.35 13.54
CA LYS A 37 -4.31 9.44 13.65
C LYS A 37 -3.67 9.68 12.28
N ALA A 38 -3.38 10.94 11.99
CA ALA A 38 -2.76 11.34 10.72
C ALA A 38 -1.49 10.53 10.39
N ILE A 39 -0.68 10.20 11.41
CA ILE A 39 0.56 9.44 11.27
C ILE A 39 0.40 8.05 10.66
N ASP A 40 -0.79 7.43 10.78
CA ASP A 40 -1.05 6.07 10.27
C ASP A 40 -1.20 6.06 8.73
N TRP A 41 -1.41 7.23 8.14
CA TRP A 41 -1.66 7.44 6.71
C TRP A 41 -0.47 8.05 5.98
N TRP A 42 0.67 8.18 6.66
CA TRP A 42 1.92 8.70 6.14
C TRP A 42 3.01 7.65 6.23
N SER A 43 3.83 7.55 5.19
CA SER A 43 5.05 6.77 5.23
C SER A 43 5.94 7.24 6.38
N ARG A 44 6.84 6.39 6.88
CA ARG A 44 7.77 6.79 7.95
C ARG A 44 8.66 7.95 7.53
N ARG A 45 9.09 7.97 6.27
CA ARG A 45 9.85 9.09 5.73
C ARG A 45 9.03 10.37 5.75
N ARG A 46 7.77 10.35 5.31
CA ARG A 46 6.91 11.54 5.39
C ARG A 46 6.71 12.01 6.83
N ASN A 47 6.49 11.09 7.77
CA ASN A 47 6.41 11.42 9.19
C ASN A 47 7.69 12.13 9.70
N ALA A 48 8.87 11.73 9.20
CA ALA A 48 10.15 12.25 9.66
C ALA A 48 10.56 13.59 9.01
N VAL A 49 10.35 13.74 7.70
CA VAL A 49 10.87 14.89 6.93
C VAL A 49 9.79 15.71 6.23
N GLY A 50 8.51 15.38 6.43
CA GLY A 50 7.39 15.97 5.71
C GLY A 50 7.21 15.41 4.29
N GLY A 51 6.36 16.06 3.50
CA GLY A 51 6.12 15.72 2.10
C GLY A 51 7.05 16.46 1.13
N GLY A 52 6.89 16.19 -0.17
CA GLY A 52 7.56 16.92 -1.24
C GLY A 52 9.05 16.59 -1.42
N PHE A 53 9.52 15.46 -0.88
CA PHE A 53 10.90 15.05 -1.07
C PHE A 53 11.15 14.53 -2.49
N ALA A 54 12.33 14.84 -3.03
CA ALA A 54 12.70 14.46 -4.39
C ALA A 54 12.50 12.96 -4.61
N LYS A 55 11.74 12.62 -5.66
CA LYS A 55 11.48 11.23 -6.03
C LYS A 55 12.80 10.53 -6.33
N PRO A 56 13.16 9.50 -5.56
CA PRO A 56 14.37 8.73 -5.82
C PRO A 56 14.26 8.03 -7.18
N GLY A 57 15.39 7.74 -7.80
CA GLY A 57 15.41 7.04 -9.09
C GLY A 57 14.75 5.67 -8.99
N ASP A 58 14.21 5.16 -10.11
CA ASP A 58 13.44 3.91 -10.14
C ASP A 58 14.22 2.71 -9.58
N SER A 59 15.55 2.68 -9.72
CA SER A 59 16.39 1.65 -9.10
C SER A 59 16.29 1.66 -7.57
N ALA A 60 16.39 2.83 -6.94
CA ALA A 60 16.32 2.96 -5.49
C ALA A 60 14.91 2.64 -4.96
N LEU A 61 13.87 3.08 -5.68
CA LEU A 61 12.49 2.73 -5.36
C LEU A 61 12.25 1.22 -5.45
N ASN A 62 12.76 0.57 -6.49
CA ASN A 62 12.70 -0.88 -6.62
C ASN A 62 13.48 -1.58 -5.48
N ASP A 63 14.68 -1.10 -5.12
CA ASP A 63 15.48 -1.68 -4.04
C ASP A 63 14.76 -1.59 -2.68
N TRP A 64 14.12 -0.47 -2.37
CA TRP A 64 13.28 -0.35 -1.16
C TRP A 64 12.04 -1.24 -1.24
N ALA A 65 11.36 -1.29 -2.39
CA ALA A 65 10.20 -2.17 -2.57
C ALA A 65 10.57 -3.66 -2.43
N ILE A 66 11.79 -4.06 -2.81
CA ILE A 66 12.30 -5.43 -2.63
C ILE A 66 12.47 -5.77 -1.15
N LYS A 67 12.87 -4.79 -0.32
CA LYS A 67 13.02 -4.97 1.13
C LYS A 67 11.68 -5.24 1.81
N GLN A 68 10.56 -4.80 1.22
CA GLN A 68 9.23 -5.10 1.73
C GLN A 68 8.94 -6.59 1.71
N SER A 69 8.59 -7.16 2.86
CA SER A 69 8.25 -8.58 2.98
C SER A 69 6.75 -8.87 2.90
N SER A 70 5.92 -7.95 3.38
CA SER A 70 4.51 -8.20 3.70
C SER A 70 3.81 -6.92 4.18
N PHE A 71 2.49 -6.93 4.20
CA PHE A 71 1.66 -5.79 4.61
C PHE A 71 1.94 -5.37 6.05
N GLY A 72 2.32 -4.13 6.33
CA GLY A 72 2.60 -3.68 7.70
C GLY A 72 3.97 -4.10 8.23
N SER A 73 4.85 -4.65 7.39
CA SER A 73 6.11 -5.25 7.82
C SER A 73 7.09 -4.25 8.44
N GLN A 74 8.14 -4.76 9.09
CA GLN A 74 9.17 -3.91 9.72
C GLN A 74 9.84 -2.96 8.72
N SER A 75 9.99 -3.36 7.46
CA SER A 75 10.56 -2.50 6.42
C SER A 75 9.69 -1.29 6.12
N GLU A 76 8.36 -1.41 6.19
CA GLU A 76 7.43 -0.26 6.12
C GLU A 76 7.74 0.75 7.23
N ASN A 77 8.20 0.25 8.37
CA ASN A 77 8.53 1.04 9.54
C ASN A 77 9.96 1.59 9.57
N SER A 78 10.75 1.42 8.50
CA SER A 78 12.07 2.06 8.39
C SER A 78 11.95 3.56 8.17
N ASN A 79 12.73 4.37 8.88
CA ASN A 79 12.63 5.84 8.86
C ASN A 79 12.81 6.47 7.46
N ASP A 80 13.57 5.80 6.59
CA ASP A 80 13.84 6.26 5.22
C ASP A 80 12.82 5.73 4.19
N ASN A 81 11.87 4.88 4.60
CA ASN A 81 10.92 4.26 3.68
C ASN A 81 9.89 5.29 3.19
N PRO A 82 9.84 5.57 1.87
CA PRO A 82 8.87 6.49 1.28
C PRO A 82 7.50 5.84 1.00
N PHE A 83 7.32 4.57 1.36
CA PHE A 83 6.15 3.79 1.01
C PHE A 83 5.19 3.56 2.17
N LEU A 84 3.94 3.31 1.79
CA LEU A 84 2.87 2.79 2.64
C LEU A 84 2.32 1.51 2.04
N SER A 85 2.12 0.46 2.85
CA SER A 85 1.47 -0.76 2.37
C SER A 85 -0.03 -0.55 2.20
N VAL A 86 -0.55 -1.02 1.07
CA VAL A 86 -1.97 -1.01 0.72
C VAL A 86 -2.32 -2.36 0.10
N ALA A 87 -3.56 -2.80 0.26
CA ALA A 87 -4.07 -4.03 -0.35
C ALA A 87 -4.89 -3.71 -1.59
N THR A 88 -4.91 -4.56 -2.61
CA THR A 88 -5.88 -4.46 -3.72
C THR A 88 -7.15 -5.28 -3.48
N ASP A 89 -7.13 -6.19 -2.50
CA ASP A 89 -8.30 -6.93 -2.06
C ASP A 89 -8.18 -7.29 -0.56
N TYR A 90 -8.84 -6.52 0.29
CA TYR A 90 -8.72 -6.69 1.74
C TYR A 90 -9.32 -7.99 2.27
N GLU A 91 -10.27 -8.60 1.55
CA GLU A 91 -10.87 -9.87 1.93
C GLU A 91 -9.89 -11.03 1.75
N THR A 92 -9.21 -11.06 0.59
CA THR A 92 -8.16 -12.04 0.35
C THR A 92 -6.96 -11.80 1.25
N LEU A 93 -6.58 -10.53 1.48
CA LEU A 93 -5.57 -10.18 2.48
C LEU A 93 -5.92 -10.80 3.84
N TYR A 94 -7.12 -10.58 4.39
CA TYR A 94 -7.50 -11.18 5.68
C TYR A 94 -7.51 -12.71 5.63
N ALA A 95 -7.99 -13.33 4.55
CA ALA A 95 -8.05 -14.79 4.45
C ALA A 95 -6.65 -15.46 4.42
N ARG A 96 -5.68 -14.82 3.77
CA ARG A 96 -4.34 -15.37 3.50
C ARG A 96 -3.22 -14.80 4.39
N ALA A 97 -3.49 -13.69 5.06
CA ALA A 97 -2.54 -12.99 5.92
C ALA A 97 -1.88 -13.89 6.96
N GLU A 98 -0.59 -13.66 7.18
CA GLU A 98 0.12 -14.19 8.33
C GLU A 98 -0.52 -13.70 9.65
N GLY A 99 -0.32 -14.45 10.74
CA GLY A 99 -0.99 -14.19 12.01
C GLY A 99 -0.74 -12.80 12.60
N TRP A 100 0.41 -12.18 12.33
CA TRP A 100 0.69 -10.81 12.79
C TRP A 100 0.05 -9.75 11.88
N VAL A 101 -0.06 -9.98 10.57
CA VAL A 101 -0.84 -9.13 9.67
C VAL A 101 -2.29 -9.15 10.10
N LYS A 102 -2.87 -10.33 10.38
CA LYS A 102 -4.23 -10.46 10.92
C LYS A 102 -4.45 -9.62 12.17
N LYS A 103 -3.50 -9.58 13.11
CA LYS A 103 -3.61 -8.72 14.30
C LYS A 103 -3.74 -7.25 13.94
N ILE A 104 -2.99 -6.76 12.94
CA ILE A 104 -3.12 -5.38 12.44
C ILE A 104 -4.54 -5.17 11.90
N LEU A 105 -4.99 -6.09 11.04
CA LEU A 105 -6.31 -6.03 10.39
C LEU A 105 -7.46 -6.10 11.40
N GLU A 106 -7.32 -6.80 12.52
CA GLU A 106 -8.36 -6.91 13.55
C GLU A 106 -8.35 -5.74 14.55
N THR A 107 -7.22 -5.03 14.68
CA THR A 107 -7.06 -3.96 15.68
C THR A 107 -7.43 -2.57 15.14
N ALA A 108 -7.15 -2.31 13.86
CA ALA A 108 -7.44 -1.01 13.25
C ALA A 108 -8.92 -0.63 13.37
N PRO A 109 -9.29 0.61 13.70
CA PRO A 109 -10.70 0.99 13.80
C PRO A 109 -11.36 1.23 12.44
N ASP A 110 -10.61 1.68 11.43
CA ASP A 110 -11.16 2.11 10.16
C ASP A 110 -10.50 1.38 8.97
N LEU A 111 -11.27 1.29 7.89
CA LEU A 111 -10.83 0.86 6.57
C LEU A 111 -10.92 2.05 5.62
N GLY A 112 -9.79 2.52 5.11
CA GLY A 112 -9.74 3.50 4.05
C GLY A 112 -9.83 2.83 2.68
N VAL A 113 -10.72 3.34 1.82
CA VAL A 113 -10.83 2.96 0.41
C VAL A 113 -10.30 4.10 -0.43
N PHE A 114 -9.28 3.84 -1.25
CA PHE A 114 -8.57 4.87 -2.01
C PHE A 114 -8.59 4.54 -3.49
N SER A 115 -8.74 5.56 -4.34
CA SER A 115 -8.65 5.44 -5.79
C SER A 115 -7.30 6.00 -6.26
N VAL A 116 -6.32 5.11 -6.41
CA VAL A 116 -4.92 5.49 -6.58
C VAL A 116 -4.46 5.28 -8.03
N PRO A 117 -3.77 6.28 -8.64
CA PRO A 117 -3.18 6.12 -9.97
C PRO A 117 -2.12 5.02 -9.99
N TYR A 118 -2.11 4.23 -11.07
CA TYR A 118 -1.18 3.11 -11.25
C TYR A 118 0.30 3.48 -11.02
N GLY A 119 0.72 4.65 -11.49
CA GLY A 119 2.10 5.13 -11.35
C GLY A 119 2.55 5.50 -9.94
N LYS A 120 1.64 5.44 -8.95
CA LYS A 120 1.94 5.67 -7.52
C LYS A 120 2.08 4.36 -6.74
N LEU A 121 1.70 3.23 -7.33
CA LEU A 121 1.73 1.92 -6.68
C LEU A 121 2.88 1.10 -7.21
N TYR A 122 3.70 0.59 -6.31
CA TYR A 122 4.89 -0.19 -6.58
C TYR A 122 4.69 -1.60 -6.07
N ARG A 123 5.08 -2.57 -6.88
CA ARG A 123 5.01 -3.97 -6.49
C ARG A 123 6.10 -4.27 -5.45
N PRO A 124 5.78 -4.90 -4.31
CA PRO A 124 6.77 -5.55 -3.45
C PRO A 124 7.59 -6.57 -4.24
N SER A 125 8.73 -7.03 -3.71
CA SER A 125 9.63 -7.95 -4.43
C SER A 125 8.87 -9.05 -5.19
N PRO A 126 9.04 -9.20 -6.52
CA PRO A 126 8.34 -10.23 -7.32
C PRO A 126 8.73 -11.66 -6.92
N THR A 127 9.86 -11.82 -6.22
CA THR A 127 10.36 -13.10 -5.72
C THR A 127 9.73 -13.50 -4.38
N LYS A 128 8.85 -12.67 -3.81
CA LYS A 128 8.10 -12.96 -2.59
C LYS A 128 6.64 -13.27 -2.97
N PRO A 129 6.26 -14.56 -3.09
CA PRO A 129 4.89 -14.95 -3.37
C PRO A 129 3.89 -14.45 -2.32
N LEU A 130 4.34 -14.29 -1.06
CA LEU A 130 3.50 -13.88 0.05
C LEU A 130 2.75 -12.57 -0.21
N SER A 131 3.44 -11.49 -0.63
CA SER A 131 2.78 -10.22 -0.97
C SER A 131 1.72 -10.38 -2.07
N LYS A 132 1.91 -11.31 -3.02
CA LYS A 132 0.91 -11.61 -4.05
C LYS A 132 -0.32 -12.29 -3.45
N GLU A 133 -0.12 -13.28 -2.59
CA GLU A 133 -1.21 -13.98 -1.88
C GLU A 133 -1.97 -13.05 -0.94
N GLU A 134 -1.28 -12.08 -0.34
CA GLU A 134 -1.82 -11.02 0.51
C GLU A 134 -2.37 -9.82 -0.29
N THR A 135 -2.18 -9.78 -1.61
CA THR A 135 -2.60 -8.67 -2.49
C THR A 135 -1.97 -7.31 -2.15
N GLU A 136 -0.75 -7.31 -1.62
CA GLU A 136 -0.03 -6.11 -1.17
C GLU A 136 0.61 -5.32 -2.34
N TRP A 137 0.43 -4.01 -2.28
CA TRP A 137 1.12 -3.00 -3.09
C TRP A 137 1.66 -1.88 -2.20
N LEU A 138 2.67 -1.16 -2.68
CA LEU A 138 3.31 -0.05 -1.96
C LEU A 138 2.94 1.29 -2.60
N TYR A 139 2.28 2.16 -1.85
CA TYR A 139 1.99 3.52 -2.27
C TYR A 139 3.19 4.45 -2.02
N TYR A 140 3.70 5.11 -3.06
CA TYR A 140 4.74 6.14 -2.92
C TYR A 140 4.16 7.45 -2.39
N ASP A 141 4.53 7.78 -1.15
CA ASP A 141 3.97 8.88 -0.36
C ASP A 141 4.86 10.14 -0.38
N GLY A 142 5.74 10.29 -1.36
CA GLY A 142 6.65 11.44 -1.42
C GLY A 142 6.04 12.73 -1.92
N ASP A 143 5.12 12.67 -2.89
CA ASP A 143 4.56 13.89 -3.49
C ASP A 143 3.24 14.29 -2.83
N ALA A 144 2.34 13.32 -2.69
CA ALA A 144 0.99 13.50 -2.17
C ALA A 144 0.72 12.45 -1.08
N GLU A 145 -0.16 12.77 -0.16
CA GLU A 145 -0.58 11.84 0.89
C GLU A 145 -1.57 10.83 0.35
N LEU A 146 -1.57 9.60 0.88
CA LEU A 146 -2.53 8.58 0.49
C LEU A 146 -3.98 9.08 0.64
N VAL A 147 -4.27 9.85 1.69
CA VAL A 147 -5.60 10.43 1.96
C VAL A 147 -6.08 11.40 0.89
N SER A 148 -5.18 11.98 0.07
CA SER A 148 -5.60 12.80 -1.09
C SER A 148 -6.33 11.99 -2.16
N TYR A 149 -6.19 10.66 -2.13
CA TYR A 149 -6.87 9.71 -3.01
C TYR A 149 -8.05 9.01 -2.34
N LEU A 150 -8.47 9.46 -1.15
CA LEU A 150 -9.57 8.86 -0.40
C LEU A 150 -10.86 8.91 -1.22
N LYS A 151 -11.50 7.75 -1.37
CA LYS A 151 -12.81 7.59 -1.97
C LYS A 151 -13.89 7.53 -0.90
N SER A 152 -13.65 6.75 0.15
CA SER A 152 -14.58 6.62 1.28
C SER A 152 -13.89 6.01 2.49
N TRP A 153 -14.42 6.33 3.66
CA TRP A 153 -14.17 5.58 4.90
C TRP A 153 -15.21 4.49 5.06
N ALA A 154 -14.79 3.32 5.54
CA ALA A 154 -15.65 2.25 5.99
C ALA A 154 -15.25 1.82 7.42
N ALA A 155 -16.20 1.27 8.16
CA ALA A 155 -15.88 0.57 9.40
C ALA A 155 -15.01 -0.64 9.08
N ASN A 156 -14.05 -0.97 9.95
CA ASN A 156 -13.27 -2.18 9.78
C ASN A 156 -14.19 -3.42 9.92
N PRO A 157 -14.34 -4.25 8.87
CA PRO A 157 -15.21 -5.43 8.90
C PRO A 157 -14.68 -6.57 9.79
N TYR A 158 -13.42 -6.52 10.20
CA TYR A 158 -12.75 -7.57 11.00
C TYR A 158 -12.49 -7.15 12.44
N LYS A 159 -12.84 -5.92 12.80
CA LYS A 159 -12.76 -5.47 14.18
C LYS A 159 -13.84 -6.17 15.00
N LYS A 160 -13.41 -6.98 15.96
CA LYS A 160 -14.28 -7.66 16.93
C LYS A 160 -14.51 -6.79 18.16
#